data_AF-A0A8B7NDJ3-F1
#
_entry.id   AF-A0A8B7NDJ3-F1
#
_cell.length_a   1.000
_cell.length_b   1.000
_cell.length_c   1.000
_cell.angle_alpha   90.00
_cell.angle_beta   90.00
_cell.angle_gamma   90.00
#
_symmetry.space_group_name_H-M   'P 1'
#
loop_
_entity.id
_entity.type
_entity.pdbx_description
1 polymer ?
#
loop_
_entity_poly.entity_id
_entity_poly.type
_entity_poly.pdbx_seq_one_letter_code
_entity_poly.pdbx_strand_id
1 'polypeptide(L)'
;MATQTKSRDEVVELEIESIGSKYKFSKKLRGNWMMFFSKEYMNDMWAKAKDLYRAGQLHGIISLKMSTTTRVRNTADAQLTYGAIHYCCGPHTNRVLVLEYGKDLVKKMQYFCNTSGFIGYNAEDQSKIKKKTPRAREQYLYRLPVPTYDHLEQRSVVCSEPPIEVPSQVLTREWVTEVVGDFIKEPADFDQYCTWMMYFPRGTPHDSAWVSACRLYRAGELFDVAYISTSTAKPLPDKKNDADGVVRFYCRDNIPTSQLEQCGKNLINKLNYSAKFGSLCCYSYQAFLNRRVRVVLCRVLRSSVSFK
;
A
#
# COMPACT_ATOMS: atom_id res chain seq x y z
N MET A 1 36.98 4.49 -46.21
CA MET A 1 36.44 5.13 -44.99
C MET A 1 35.94 4.02 -44.07
N ALA A 2 36.56 3.84 -42.90
CA ALA A 2 36.17 2.80 -41.96
C ALA A 2 35.02 3.31 -41.07
N THR A 3 33.85 2.70 -41.19
CA THR A 3 32.68 2.98 -40.36
C THR A 3 32.90 2.36 -38.98
N GLN A 4 33.18 3.21 -37.99
CA GLN A 4 33.37 2.80 -36.59
C GLN A 4 32.04 2.24 -36.06
N THR A 5 31.97 0.92 -35.91
CA THR A 5 30.78 0.24 -35.37
C THR A 5 30.74 0.51 -33.87
N LYS A 6 29.84 1.40 -33.44
CA LYS A 6 29.61 1.65 -32.00
C LYS A 6 29.29 0.34 -31.31
N SER A 7 29.84 0.14 -30.12
CA SER A 7 29.58 -1.07 -29.35
C SER A 7 28.10 -1.12 -28.97
N ARG A 8 27.55 -2.34 -28.84
CA ARG A 8 26.14 -2.53 -28.46
C ARG A 8 25.80 -1.83 -27.13
N ASP A 9 26.77 -1.74 -26.21
CA ASP A 9 26.60 -1.11 -24.91
C ASP A 9 26.51 0.42 -25.03
N GLU A 10 27.30 1.04 -25.92
CA GLU A 10 27.21 2.48 -26.22
C GLU A 10 25.85 2.86 -26.83
N VAL A 11 25.29 2.00 -27.67
CA VAL A 11 23.95 2.24 -28.26
C VAL A 11 22.87 2.23 -27.17
N VAL A 12 22.95 1.30 -26.22
CA VAL A 12 22.02 1.20 -25.09
C VAL A 12 22.15 2.40 -24.15
N GLU A 13 23.37 2.85 -23.86
CA GLU A 13 23.58 4.05 -23.04
C GLU A 13 22.98 5.31 -23.67
N LEU A 14 23.17 5.49 -24.98
CA LEU A 14 22.61 6.62 -25.72
C LEU A 14 21.07 6.58 -25.78
N GLU A 15 20.47 5.40 -25.86
CA GLU A 15 19.02 5.23 -25.83
C GLU A 15 18.44 5.54 -24.43
N ILE A 16 19.10 5.07 -23.36
CA ILE A 16 18.76 5.41 -21.97
C ILE A 16 18.90 6.92 -21.73
N GLU A 17 19.95 7.55 -22.27
CA GLU A 17 20.17 8.98 -22.15
C GLU A 17 19.11 9.79 -22.91
N SER A 18 18.73 9.35 -24.12
CA SER A 18 17.64 9.91 -24.91
C SER A 18 16.28 9.81 -24.20
N ILE A 19 15.91 8.64 -23.67
CA ILE A 19 14.68 8.46 -22.88
C ILE A 19 14.74 9.30 -21.60
N GLY A 20 15.88 9.30 -20.91
CA GLY A 20 16.11 10.10 -19.70
C GLY A 20 16.01 11.61 -19.95
N SER A 21 16.38 12.08 -21.14
CA SER A 21 16.28 13.48 -21.53
C SER A 21 14.84 14.00 -21.63
N LYS A 22 13.87 13.09 -21.89
CA LYS A 22 12.43 13.42 -21.86
C LYS A 22 11.94 13.74 -20.45
N TYR A 23 12.61 13.18 -19.43
CA TYR A 23 12.29 13.37 -18.02
C TYR A 23 13.38 14.22 -17.34
N LYS A 24 13.41 15.52 -17.68
CA LYS A 24 14.35 16.49 -17.07
C LYS A 24 14.04 16.73 -15.60
N PHE A 25 14.59 15.90 -14.72
CA PHE A 25 14.65 16.22 -13.30
C PHE A 25 16.01 15.85 -12.69
N SER A 26 16.38 16.60 -11.65
CA SER A 26 17.65 16.45 -10.94
C SER A 26 17.84 15.01 -10.48
N LYS A 27 19.05 14.45 -10.68
CA LYS A 27 19.42 13.12 -10.14
C LYS A 27 19.16 13.02 -8.64
N LYS A 28 19.25 14.14 -7.90
CA LYS A 28 18.95 14.19 -6.45
C LYS A 28 17.48 13.92 -6.12
N LEU A 29 16.57 14.14 -7.06
CA LEU A 29 15.14 13.92 -6.88
C LEU A 29 14.70 12.51 -7.32
N ARG A 30 15.63 11.61 -7.65
CA ARG A 30 15.31 10.23 -8.03
C ARG A 30 15.03 9.37 -6.80
N GLY A 31 14.33 8.27 -7.03
CA GLY A 31 14.19 7.16 -6.12
C GLY A 31 13.95 5.88 -6.89
N ASN A 32 13.63 4.80 -6.19
CA ASN A 32 13.32 3.52 -6.83
C ASN A 32 12.21 2.77 -6.11
N TRP A 33 11.33 2.17 -6.90
CA TRP A 33 10.46 1.08 -6.46
C TRP A 33 11.27 -0.21 -6.37
N MET A 34 11.04 -1.02 -5.34
CA MET A 34 11.70 -2.31 -5.17
C MET A 34 10.69 -3.44 -5.13
N MET A 35 10.91 -4.44 -5.98
CA MET A 35 10.18 -5.70 -5.99
C MET A 35 11.11 -6.83 -5.62
N PHE A 36 10.65 -7.75 -4.79
CA PHE A 36 11.42 -8.90 -4.33
C PHE A 36 10.88 -10.17 -4.97
N PHE A 37 11.77 -10.99 -5.52
CA PHE A 37 11.41 -12.25 -6.17
C PHE A 37 12.24 -13.38 -5.59
N SER A 38 11.65 -14.58 -5.54
CA SER A 38 12.44 -15.80 -5.27
C SER A 38 13.56 -15.91 -6.28
N LYS A 39 14.73 -16.36 -5.84
CA LYS A 39 15.93 -16.48 -6.69
C LYS A 39 15.68 -17.36 -7.92
N GLU A 40 14.79 -18.35 -7.82
CA GLU A 40 14.41 -19.23 -8.93
C GLU A 40 13.73 -18.47 -10.09
N TYR A 41 12.95 -17.44 -9.80
CA TYR A 41 12.22 -16.64 -10.81
C TYR A 41 12.94 -15.33 -11.18
N MET A 42 14.07 -15.01 -10.53
CA MET A 42 14.72 -13.70 -10.72
C MET A 42 15.16 -13.44 -12.15
N ASN A 43 15.68 -14.45 -12.84
CA ASN A 43 16.15 -14.29 -14.22
C ASN A 43 14.99 -14.01 -15.18
N ASP A 44 13.87 -14.72 -15.02
CA ASP A 44 12.67 -14.56 -15.85
C ASP A 44 12.03 -13.19 -15.59
N MET A 45 11.92 -12.80 -14.32
CA MET A 45 11.35 -11.50 -13.95
C MET A 45 12.25 -10.34 -14.39
N TRP A 46 13.57 -10.52 -14.36
CA TRP A 46 14.52 -9.56 -14.92
C TRP A 46 14.44 -9.46 -16.44
N ALA A 47 14.29 -10.58 -17.14
CA ALA A 47 14.07 -10.60 -18.59
C ALA A 47 12.78 -9.84 -18.94
N LYS A 48 11.66 -10.17 -18.30
CA LYS A 48 10.37 -9.48 -18.45
C LYS A 48 10.50 -7.97 -18.21
N ALA A 49 11.16 -7.57 -17.13
CA ALA A 49 11.36 -6.14 -16.81
C ALA A 49 12.14 -5.41 -17.91
N LYS A 50 13.21 -6.01 -18.46
CA LYS A 50 13.98 -5.44 -19.57
C LYS A 50 13.15 -5.29 -20.84
N ASP A 51 12.35 -6.30 -21.17
CA ASP A 51 11.54 -6.29 -22.39
C ASP A 51 10.44 -5.21 -22.31
N LEU A 52 9.76 -5.11 -21.16
CA LEU A 52 8.79 -4.03 -20.90
C LEU A 52 9.44 -2.64 -20.96
N TYR A 53 10.65 -2.50 -20.40
CA TYR A 53 11.39 -1.23 -20.42
C TYR A 53 11.80 -0.82 -21.84
N ARG A 54 12.37 -1.75 -22.63
CA ARG A 54 12.75 -1.51 -24.03
C ARG A 54 11.56 -1.19 -24.93
N ALA A 55 10.41 -1.83 -24.66
CA ALA A 55 9.16 -1.54 -25.36
C ALA A 55 8.52 -0.20 -24.93
N GLY A 56 9.13 0.55 -24.01
CA GLY A 56 8.58 1.82 -23.50
C GLY A 56 7.30 1.64 -22.68
N GLN A 57 7.03 0.44 -22.18
CA GLN A 57 5.79 0.12 -21.47
C GLN A 57 5.84 0.41 -19.96
N LEU A 58 7.03 0.68 -19.42
CA LEU A 58 7.23 1.07 -18.02
C LEU A 58 7.29 2.60 -17.90
N HIS A 59 6.13 3.25 -17.92
CA HIS A 59 6.05 4.71 -17.93
C HIS A 59 6.70 5.34 -16.68
N GLY A 60 7.52 6.38 -16.90
CA GLY A 60 8.22 7.09 -15.83
C GLY A 60 9.41 6.34 -15.22
N ILE A 61 9.67 5.09 -15.62
CA ILE A 61 10.87 4.36 -15.21
C ILE A 61 12.04 4.81 -16.08
N ILE A 62 13.10 5.29 -15.45
CA ILE A 62 14.29 5.84 -16.10
C ILE A 62 15.37 4.78 -16.23
N SER A 63 15.50 3.89 -15.25
CA SER A 63 16.50 2.83 -15.29
C SER A 63 16.10 1.66 -14.42
N LEU A 64 16.69 0.51 -14.72
CA LEU A 64 16.51 -0.73 -13.99
C LEU A 64 17.83 -1.17 -13.36
N LYS A 65 17.77 -1.73 -12.16
CA LYS A 65 18.92 -2.41 -11.53
C LYS A 65 18.47 -3.71 -10.89
N MET A 66 19.28 -4.75 -11.01
CA MET A 66 19.05 -6.05 -10.38
C MET A 66 20.05 -6.27 -9.25
N SER A 67 19.57 -6.78 -8.12
CA SER A 67 20.40 -7.27 -7.00
C SER A 67 20.06 -8.72 -6.72
N THR A 68 21.02 -9.62 -6.90
CA THR A 68 20.85 -11.07 -6.69
C THR A 68 21.13 -11.51 -5.25
N THR A 69 21.63 -10.60 -4.40
CA THR A 69 22.13 -10.95 -3.07
C THR A 69 21.42 -10.12 -2.01
N THR A 70 20.18 -10.50 -1.69
CA THR A 70 19.48 -9.91 -0.55
C THR A 70 19.28 -10.99 0.50
N ARG A 71 20.11 -10.98 1.55
CA ARG A 71 19.79 -11.73 2.76
C ARG A 71 18.62 -11.02 3.43
N VAL A 72 17.42 -11.58 3.30
CA VAL A 72 16.29 -11.18 4.14
C VAL A 72 16.65 -11.62 5.56
N ARG A 73 17.19 -10.70 6.36
CA ARG A 73 17.39 -10.95 7.78
C ARG A 73 15.99 -11.08 8.40
N ASN A 74 15.74 -12.16 9.14
CA ASN A 74 14.57 -12.44 9.99
C ASN A 74 13.40 -13.28 9.42
N THR A 75 13.53 -14.00 8.31
CA THR A 75 12.62 -15.14 8.07
C THR A 75 13.19 -16.37 8.77
N ALA A 76 12.37 -17.07 9.56
CA ALA A 76 12.75 -18.34 10.20
C ALA A 76 13.21 -19.37 9.14
N ASP A 77 12.74 -19.23 7.90
CA ASP A 77 13.28 -19.87 6.72
C ASP A 77 14.55 -19.18 6.22
N ALA A 78 15.69 -19.61 6.74
CA ALA A 78 17.02 -19.27 6.23
C ALA A 78 17.28 -19.78 4.79
N GLN A 79 16.34 -20.54 4.19
CA GLN A 79 16.47 -21.13 2.86
C GLN A 79 15.93 -20.24 1.72
N LEU A 80 15.00 -19.32 1.99
CA LEU A 80 14.42 -18.49 0.94
C LEU A 80 15.35 -17.31 0.61
N THR A 81 16.18 -17.51 -0.40
CA THR A 81 16.99 -16.43 -0.98
C THR A 81 16.15 -15.61 -1.96
N TYR A 82 16.06 -14.31 -1.71
CA TYR A 82 15.35 -13.38 -2.59
C TYR A 82 16.34 -12.47 -3.34
N GLY A 83 16.03 -12.19 -4.60
CA GLY A 83 16.60 -11.08 -5.35
C GLY A 83 15.67 -9.87 -5.31
N ALA A 84 16.21 -8.71 -5.67
CA ALA A 84 15.45 -7.48 -5.81
C ALA A 84 15.66 -6.86 -7.19
N ILE A 85 14.59 -6.34 -7.79
CA ILE A 85 14.65 -5.48 -8.96
C ILE A 85 14.26 -4.07 -8.53
N HIS A 86 15.13 -3.11 -8.84
CA HIS A 86 14.95 -1.69 -8.58
C HIS A 86 14.53 -0.98 -9.85
N TYR A 87 13.41 -0.27 -9.78
CA TYR A 87 12.84 0.51 -10.88
C TYR A 87 12.99 1.99 -10.54
N CYS A 88 14.01 2.64 -11.09
CA CYS A 88 14.34 4.02 -10.78
C CYS A 88 13.37 4.98 -11.46
N CYS A 89 12.72 5.87 -10.70
CA CYS A 89 11.82 6.90 -11.22
C CYS A 89 11.87 8.18 -10.36
N GLY A 90 11.00 9.14 -10.65
CA GLY A 90 10.91 10.41 -9.93
C GLY A 90 10.23 11.51 -10.76
N PRO A 91 10.22 12.76 -10.28
CA PRO A 91 10.84 13.20 -9.02
C PRO A 91 10.11 12.67 -7.78
N HIS A 92 10.83 12.27 -6.74
CA HIS A 92 10.27 11.72 -5.51
C HIS A 92 9.43 12.72 -4.72
N THR A 93 9.48 14.02 -5.05
CA THR A 93 8.64 15.06 -4.45
C THR A 93 7.22 15.05 -5.01
N ASN A 94 7.01 14.49 -6.20
CA ASN A 94 5.68 14.34 -6.80
C ASN A 94 5.10 12.96 -6.46
N ARG A 95 4.48 12.85 -5.28
CA ARG A 95 3.90 11.58 -4.79
C ARG A 95 2.88 10.98 -5.75
N VAL A 96 1.96 11.79 -6.27
CA VAL A 96 0.85 11.30 -7.11
C VAL A 96 1.42 10.55 -8.31
N LEU A 97 2.39 11.19 -8.98
CA LEU A 97 3.06 10.64 -10.14
C LEU A 97 3.89 9.39 -9.79
N VAL A 98 4.63 9.41 -8.68
CA VAL A 98 5.43 8.24 -8.25
C VAL A 98 4.56 7.04 -7.92
N LEU A 99 3.41 7.25 -7.28
CA LEU A 99 2.43 6.19 -7.02
C LEU A 99 1.78 5.68 -8.30
N GLU A 100 1.48 6.56 -9.25
CA GLU A 100 0.98 6.16 -10.57
C GLU A 100 1.98 5.25 -11.29
N TYR A 101 3.26 5.61 -11.31
CA TYR A 101 4.33 4.75 -11.84
C TYR A 101 4.41 3.41 -11.11
N GLY A 102 4.27 3.41 -9.78
CA GLY A 102 4.24 2.17 -9.00
C GLY A 102 3.05 1.29 -9.36
N LYS A 103 1.86 1.86 -9.55
CA LYS A 103 0.64 1.14 -9.93
C LYS A 103 0.76 0.52 -11.32
N ASP A 104 1.21 1.29 -12.31
CA ASP A 104 1.45 0.78 -13.67
C ASP A 104 2.50 -0.35 -13.62
N LEU A 105 3.58 -0.16 -12.87
CA LEU A 105 4.62 -1.17 -12.70
C LEU A 105 4.08 -2.48 -12.12
N VAL A 106 3.31 -2.44 -11.01
CA VAL A 106 2.69 -3.64 -10.41
C VAL A 106 1.79 -4.35 -11.43
N LYS A 107 0.98 -3.59 -12.18
CA LYS A 107 0.07 -4.12 -13.19
C LYS A 107 0.82 -4.80 -14.35
N LYS A 108 1.85 -4.15 -14.91
CA LYS A 108 2.65 -4.66 -16.04
C LYS A 108 3.49 -5.87 -15.65
N MET A 109 4.09 -5.84 -14.47
CA MET A 109 4.84 -6.97 -13.94
C MET A 109 3.94 -8.12 -13.49
N GLN A 110 2.65 -7.86 -13.25
CA GLN A 110 1.71 -8.79 -12.60
C GLN A 110 2.26 -9.25 -11.25
N TYR A 111 2.80 -8.29 -10.50
CA TYR A 111 3.53 -8.57 -9.27
C TYR A 111 2.59 -8.87 -8.11
N PHE A 112 2.94 -9.88 -7.33
CA PHE A 112 2.35 -10.20 -6.04
C PHE A 112 3.46 -10.43 -5.00
N CYS A 113 3.14 -10.24 -3.72
CA CYS A 113 4.11 -10.36 -2.63
C CYS A 113 3.67 -11.41 -1.62
N ASN A 114 4.57 -12.34 -1.29
CA ASN A 114 4.24 -13.44 -0.36
C ASN A 114 4.28 -13.04 1.11
N THR A 115 4.85 -11.88 1.47
CA THR A 115 5.14 -11.55 2.88
C THR A 115 4.64 -10.18 3.31
N SER A 116 5.02 -9.11 2.61
CA SER A 116 4.76 -7.74 3.08
C SER A 116 3.43 -7.16 2.60
N GLY A 117 2.84 -7.69 1.51
CA GLY A 117 1.62 -7.15 0.92
C GLY A 117 1.77 -5.73 0.33
N PHE A 118 3.00 -5.25 0.15
CA PHE A 118 3.31 -3.97 -0.48
C PHE A 118 4.67 -4.00 -1.18
N ILE A 119 4.88 -3.11 -2.15
CA ILE A 119 6.20 -2.71 -2.66
C ILE A 119 6.62 -1.37 -2.08
N GLY A 120 7.91 -1.19 -1.87
CA GLY A 120 8.45 0.00 -1.23
C GLY A 120 9.17 0.92 -2.21
N TYR A 121 8.99 2.23 -2.06
CA TYR A 121 9.74 3.26 -2.76
C TYR A 121 10.78 3.90 -1.85
N ASN A 122 12.02 4.02 -2.31
CA ASN A 122 13.09 4.71 -1.59
C ASN A 122 13.60 5.91 -2.39
N ALA A 123 13.69 7.08 -1.75
CA ALA A 123 14.45 8.19 -2.34
C ALA A 123 15.96 7.90 -2.29
N GLU A 124 16.68 8.32 -3.33
CA GLU A 124 18.10 7.98 -3.50
C GLU A 124 18.99 8.67 -2.45
N ASP A 125 18.61 9.86 -2.00
CA ASP A 125 19.27 10.61 -0.91
C ASP A 125 19.14 9.90 0.45
N GLN A 126 17.98 9.34 0.76
CA GLN A 126 17.76 8.55 1.98
C GLN A 126 18.67 7.32 2.04
N SER A 127 18.99 6.70 0.90
CA SER A 127 19.88 5.53 0.85
C SER A 127 21.30 5.81 1.39
N LYS A 128 21.77 7.06 1.31
CA LYS A 128 23.10 7.46 1.78
C LYS A 128 23.16 7.70 3.29
N ILE A 129 22.08 8.25 3.86
CA ILE A 129 21.97 8.56 5.30
C ILE A 129 21.77 7.27 6.12
N LYS A 130 21.10 6.25 5.53
CA LYS A 130 20.76 4.96 6.17
C LYS A 130 21.94 4.11 6.66
N LYS A 131 23.19 4.42 6.30
CA LYS A 131 24.36 3.63 6.74
C LYS A 131 24.77 3.84 8.20
N LYS A 132 24.18 4.79 8.94
CA LYS A 132 24.65 5.19 10.28
C LYS A 132 23.77 4.82 11.47
N THR A 133 22.54 4.30 11.30
CA THR A 133 21.64 4.00 12.43
C THR A 133 21.12 2.54 12.44
N PRO A 134 21.28 1.79 13.54
CA PRO A 134 20.89 0.38 13.64
C PRO A 134 19.37 0.09 13.56
N ARG A 135 18.50 1.10 13.70
CA ARG A 135 17.03 0.97 13.56
C ARG A 135 16.55 1.13 12.09
N ALA A 136 17.40 0.85 11.11
CA ALA A 136 17.15 1.05 9.68
C ALA A 136 16.09 0.14 9.03
N ARG A 137 15.26 -0.58 9.80
CA ARG A 137 14.40 -1.64 9.24
C ARG A 137 13.27 -1.15 8.32
N GLU A 138 12.78 0.09 8.42
CA GLU A 138 11.44 0.38 7.87
C GLU A 138 11.21 1.81 7.36
N GLN A 139 12.06 2.34 6.45
CA GLN A 139 11.84 3.69 5.90
C GLN A 139 11.76 3.68 4.38
N TYR A 140 10.67 3.12 3.86
CA TYR A 140 10.21 3.46 2.52
C TYR A 140 9.56 4.85 2.57
N LEU A 141 9.88 5.71 1.60
CA LEU A 141 9.23 7.01 1.46
C LEU A 141 7.76 6.84 1.07
N TYR A 142 7.46 5.89 0.18
CA TYR A 142 6.10 5.51 -0.19
C TYR A 142 5.97 3.99 -0.15
N ARG A 143 4.79 3.48 0.19
CA ARG A 143 4.43 2.07 0.01
C ARG A 143 3.25 1.99 -0.95
N LEU A 144 3.25 0.96 -1.77
CA LEU A 144 2.13 0.67 -2.65
C LEU A 144 1.64 -0.74 -2.32
N PRO A 145 0.38 -0.90 -1.86
CA PRO A 145 -0.17 -2.21 -1.58
C PRO A 145 -0.19 -3.06 -2.86
N VAL A 146 0.10 -4.34 -2.72
CA VAL A 146 0.06 -5.31 -3.81
C VAL A 146 -0.70 -6.57 -3.36
N PRO A 147 -1.26 -7.34 -4.30
CA PRO A 147 -1.83 -8.64 -4.00
C PRO A 147 -0.83 -9.55 -3.28
N THR A 148 -1.33 -10.33 -2.32
CA THR A 148 -0.60 -11.45 -1.73
C THR A 148 -1.05 -12.76 -2.35
N TYR A 149 -0.26 -13.84 -2.23
CA TYR A 149 -0.65 -15.15 -2.78
C TYR A 149 -1.99 -15.62 -2.19
N ASP A 150 -2.15 -15.51 -0.86
CA ASP A 150 -3.40 -15.75 -0.15
C ASP A 150 -4.59 -14.98 -0.77
N HIS A 151 -4.35 -13.76 -1.26
CA HIS A 151 -5.39 -12.97 -1.91
C HIS A 151 -5.73 -13.46 -3.32
N LEU A 152 -4.75 -13.99 -4.07
CA LEU A 152 -4.96 -14.52 -5.41
C LEU A 152 -5.64 -15.89 -5.39
N GLU A 153 -5.24 -16.77 -4.47
CA GLU A 153 -5.92 -18.06 -4.24
C GLU A 153 -7.40 -17.86 -3.90
N GLN A 154 -7.70 -16.92 -3.00
CA GLN A 154 -9.08 -16.54 -2.65
C GLN A 154 -9.94 -16.03 -3.82
N ARG A 155 -9.35 -15.48 -4.89
CA ARG A 155 -10.09 -14.98 -6.06
C ARG A 155 -10.31 -16.03 -7.14
N SER A 156 -9.56 -17.13 -7.12
CA SER A 156 -9.52 -18.09 -8.20
C SER A 156 -10.76 -18.98 -8.32
N VAL A 157 -11.71 -18.95 -7.38
CA VAL A 157 -12.91 -19.84 -7.30
C VAL A 157 -12.57 -21.34 -7.16
N VAL A 158 -11.32 -21.74 -7.42
CA VAL A 158 -10.79 -23.10 -7.26
C VAL A 158 -10.72 -23.50 -5.78
N CYS A 159 -10.61 -22.54 -4.86
CA CYS A 159 -10.78 -22.76 -3.44
C CYS A 159 -12.18 -22.32 -2.99
N SER A 160 -13.10 -23.27 -2.85
CA SER A 160 -14.22 -23.12 -1.92
C SER A 160 -13.63 -23.21 -0.51
N GLU A 161 -13.09 -22.13 0.03
CA GLU A 161 -12.61 -22.17 1.40
C GLU A 161 -13.81 -22.34 2.36
N PRO A 162 -13.70 -23.21 3.39
CA PRO A 162 -14.46 -23.01 4.61
C PRO A 162 -14.17 -21.60 5.15
N PRO A 163 -15.10 -20.96 5.88
CA PRO A 163 -14.97 -19.58 6.33
C PRO A 163 -13.56 -19.34 6.86
N ILE A 164 -12.92 -18.22 6.48
CA ILE A 164 -11.68 -17.76 7.09
C ILE A 164 -11.84 -18.03 8.58
N GLU A 165 -11.15 -19.07 9.08
CA GLU A 165 -10.95 -19.22 10.50
C GLU A 165 -9.98 -18.09 10.82
N VAL A 166 -10.55 -16.89 10.96
CA VAL A 166 -10.05 -15.92 11.92
C VAL A 166 -9.78 -16.81 13.13
N PRO A 167 -8.55 -16.86 13.67
CA PRO A 167 -8.26 -17.70 14.83
C PRO A 167 -9.15 -17.22 15.98
N SER A 168 -10.39 -17.71 15.99
CA SER A 168 -11.48 -17.31 16.85
C SER A 168 -11.51 -18.22 18.08
N GLN A 169 -10.62 -19.22 18.11
CA GLN A 169 -10.53 -20.19 19.19
C GLN A 169 -9.13 -20.29 19.82
N VAL A 170 -8.09 -19.68 19.24
CA VAL A 170 -6.80 -19.60 19.93
C VAL A 170 -6.67 -18.25 20.63
N LEU A 171 -6.93 -18.28 21.94
CA LEU A 171 -6.66 -17.26 22.96
C LEU A 171 -5.31 -16.55 22.77
N THR A 172 -5.21 -15.66 21.80
CA THR A 172 -4.02 -14.84 21.59
C THR A 172 -4.39 -13.38 21.34
N ARG A 173 -3.77 -12.54 22.18
CA ARG A 173 -3.36 -11.13 22.00
C ARG A 173 -4.34 -9.99 22.34
N GLU A 174 -3.79 -9.06 23.11
CA GLU A 174 -4.26 -7.68 23.34
C GLU A 174 -4.56 -6.97 22.02
N TRP A 175 -5.43 -5.94 22.05
CA TRP A 175 -5.77 -5.00 20.95
C TRP A 175 -5.06 -5.29 19.63
N VAL A 176 -5.64 -6.15 18.79
CA VAL A 176 -5.07 -6.46 17.47
C VAL A 176 -5.33 -5.26 16.57
N THR A 177 -4.32 -4.40 16.45
CA THR A 177 -4.28 -3.37 15.43
C THR A 177 -3.64 -3.99 14.20
N GLU A 178 -4.45 -4.54 13.30
CA GLU A 178 -3.97 -4.92 11.98
C GLU A 178 -4.01 -3.68 11.09
N VAL A 179 -2.86 -3.30 10.51
CA VAL A 179 -2.72 -2.15 9.63
C VAL A 179 -2.37 -2.65 8.24
N VAL A 180 -3.17 -2.27 7.24
CA VAL A 180 -2.87 -2.54 5.84
C VAL A 180 -2.67 -1.20 5.13
N GLY A 181 -1.44 -0.92 4.69
CA GLY A 181 -1.11 0.26 3.89
C GLY A 181 0.22 0.96 4.18
N ASP A 182 0.31 2.24 3.80
CA ASP A 182 1.40 3.15 4.21
C ASP A 182 1.52 3.10 5.74
N PHE A 183 2.63 2.58 6.27
CA PHE A 183 2.84 2.54 7.72
C PHE A 183 3.01 3.98 8.22
N ILE A 184 2.04 4.43 9.02
CA ILE A 184 2.21 5.61 9.85
C ILE A 184 3.27 5.29 10.89
N LYS A 185 4.38 6.03 10.82
CA LYS A 185 5.55 5.76 11.63
C LYS A 185 5.38 6.30 13.04
N GLU A 186 4.72 7.45 13.17
CA GLU A 186 4.58 8.14 14.45
C GLU A 186 3.16 8.68 14.64
N PRO A 187 2.65 8.73 15.89
CA PRO A 187 1.34 9.31 16.19
C PRO A 187 1.15 10.77 15.73
N ALA A 188 2.24 11.45 15.38
CA ALA A 188 2.25 12.79 14.80
C ALA A 188 1.84 12.78 13.31
N ASP A 189 2.03 11.68 12.58
CA ASP A 189 1.60 11.62 11.18
C ASP A 189 0.07 11.58 11.06
N PHE A 190 -0.67 11.10 12.08
CA PHE A 190 -2.15 11.12 12.08
C PHE A 190 -2.73 12.52 11.96
N ASP A 191 -1.97 13.55 12.33
CA ASP A 191 -2.41 14.93 12.21
C ASP A 191 -2.53 15.37 10.72
N GLN A 192 -1.93 14.60 9.79
CA GLN A 192 -2.06 14.75 8.34
C GLN A 192 -3.12 13.83 7.70
N TYR A 193 -3.94 13.17 8.53
CA TYR A 193 -4.99 12.29 8.05
C TYR A 193 -6.34 12.66 8.63
N CYS A 194 -7.36 12.53 7.80
CA CYS A 194 -8.72 12.38 8.25
C CYS A 194 -9.08 10.89 8.31
N THR A 195 -10.04 10.55 9.16
CA THR A 195 -10.41 9.17 9.49
C THR A 195 -11.90 8.99 9.32
N TRP A 196 -12.28 8.05 8.47
CA TRP A 196 -13.61 7.46 8.45
C TRP A 196 -13.67 6.31 9.44
N MET A 197 -14.75 6.23 10.22
CA MET A 197 -14.93 5.14 11.18
C MET A 197 -16.25 4.42 10.95
N MET A 198 -16.14 3.11 10.73
CA MET A 198 -17.25 2.18 10.64
C MET A 198 -17.35 1.39 11.94
N TYR A 199 -18.51 1.47 12.57
CA TYR A 199 -18.79 0.80 13.84
C TYR A 199 -19.63 -0.44 13.58
N PHE A 200 -19.22 -1.55 14.17
CA PHE A 200 -19.83 -2.87 14.03
C PHE A 200 -20.32 -3.31 15.40
N PRO A 201 -21.62 -3.21 15.69
CA PRO A 201 -22.19 -3.69 16.94
C PRO A 201 -21.84 -5.15 17.22
N ARG A 202 -21.87 -5.53 18.49
CA ARG A 202 -21.69 -6.93 18.88
C ARG A 202 -22.63 -7.85 18.10
N GLY A 203 -22.09 -8.97 17.61
CA GLY A 203 -22.83 -9.95 16.84
C GLY A 203 -23.02 -9.58 15.36
N THR A 204 -22.49 -8.45 14.91
CA THR A 204 -22.43 -8.11 13.48
C THR A 204 -21.16 -8.67 12.84
N PRO A 205 -21.13 -8.90 11.52
CA PRO A 205 -20.00 -9.52 10.82
C PRO A 205 -18.81 -8.55 10.63
N HIS A 206 -18.24 -8.09 11.74
CA HIS A 206 -17.06 -7.22 11.77
C HIS A 206 -15.89 -7.81 10.97
N ASP A 207 -15.58 -9.09 11.18
CA ASP A 207 -14.43 -9.72 10.54
C ASP A 207 -14.64 -9.85 9.02
N SER A 208 -15.87 -10.18 8.60
CA SER A 208 -16.21 -10.18 7.18
C SER A 208 -16.08 -8.78 6.55
N ALA A 209 -16.47 -7.74 7.29
CA ALA A 209 -16.32 -6.36 6.83
C ALA A 209 -14.84 -5.93 6.75
N TRP A 210 -14.02 -6.32 7.73
CA TRP A 210 -12.57 -6.11 7.71
C TRP A 210 -11.91 -6.80 6.52
N VAL A 211 -12.20 -8.09 6.32
CA VAL A 211 -11.68 -8.86 5.16
C VAL A 211 -12.09 -8.20 3.85
N SER A 212 -13.35 -7.77 3.73
CA SER A 212 -13.85 -7.07 2.54
C SER A 212 -13.11 -5.75 2.32
N ALA A 213 -12.88 -4.97 3.38
CA ALA A 213 -12.11 -3.73 3.32
C ALA A 213 -10.66 -3.97 2.86
N CYS A 214 -9.99 -4.98 3.42
CA CYS A 214 -8.64 -5.39 3.00
C CYS A 214 -8.58 -5.77 1.52
N ARG A 215 -9.57 -6.52 1.03
CA ARG A 215 -9.65 -6.92 -0.39
C ARG A 215 -9.80 -5.70 -1.30
N LEU A 216 -10.76 -4.82 -1.00
CA LEU A 216 -10.99 -3.60 -1.78
C LEU A 216 -9.77 -2.67 -1.76
N TYR A 217 -9.12 -2.52 -0.60
CA TYR A 217 -7.92 -1.73 -0.45
C TYR A 217 -6.76 -2.28 -1.30
N ARG A 218 -6.46 -3.58 -1.20
CA ARG A 218 -5.39 -4.24 -1.97
C ARG A 218 -5.66 -4.28 -3.47
N ALA A 219 -6.94 -4.35 -3.86
CA ALA A 219 -7.36 -4.24 -5.26
C ALA A 219 -7.25 -2.81 -5.83
N GLY A 220 -6.95 -1.81 -4.98
CA GLY A 220 -6.88 -0.41 -5.38
C GLY A 220 -8.25 0.25 -5.59
N GLU A 221 -9.33 -0.39 -5.15
CA GLU A 221 -10.70 0.14 -5.27
C GLU A 221 -11.02 1.23 -4.24
N LEU A 222 -10.22 1.33 -3.18
CA LEU A 222 -10.29 2.39 -2.17
C LEU A 222 -9.19 3.45 -2.41
N PHE A 223 -9.21 4.09 -3.58
CA PHE A 223 -8.10 4.93 -4.06
C PHE A 223 -7.80 6.18 -3.22
N ASP A 224 -8.79 6.72 -2.50
CA ASP A 224 -8.63 7.86 -1.58
C ASP A 224 -8.18 7.44 -0.16
N VAL A 225 -8.18 6.14 0.12
CA VAL A 225 -7.76 5.58 1.39
C VAL A 225 -6.26 5.29 1.34
N ALA A 226 -5.50 5.92 2.22
CA ALA A 226 -4.06 5.73 2.31
C ALA A 226 -3.70 4.47 3.11
N TYR A 227 -4.45 4.15 4.14
CA TYR A 227 -4.33 2.91 4.89
C TYR A 227 -5.62 2.62 5.66
N ILE A 228 -5.77 1.36 6.06
CA ILE A 228 -6.88 0.88 6.88
C ILE A 228 -6.35 0.26 8.16
N SER A 229 -7.10 0.41 9.24
CA SER A 229 -6.87 -0.35 10.46
C SER A 229 -8.18 -0.88 11.02
N THR A 230 -8.07 -1.94 11.81
CA THR A 230 -9.21 -2.45 12.57
C THR A 230 -8.87 -2.55 14.05
N SER A 231 -9.90 -2.49 14.89
CA SER A 231 -9.80 -2.81 16.30
C SER A 231 -11.09 -3.49 16.76
N THR A 232 -10.97 -4.70 17.28
CA THR A 232 -11.97 -5.30 18.16
C THR A 232 -11.57 -4.98 19.59
N ALA A 233 -12.45 -4.35 20.37
CA ALA A 233 -12.24 -4.36 21.80
C ALA A 233 -12.26 -5.83 22.27
N LYS A 234 -11.27 -6.26 23.06
CA LYS A 234 -11.44 -7.47 23.86
C LYS A 234 -12.09 -7.07 25.18
N PRO A 235 -13.02 -7.89 25.71
CA PRO A 235 -13.39 -7.73 27.10
C PRO A 235 -12.14 -7.88 27.95
N LEU A 236 -12.01 -7.05 28.98
CA LEU A 236 -11.15 -7.40 30.11
C LEU A 236 -11.65 -8.75 30.68
N PRO A 237 -10.77 -9.58 31.26
CA PRO A 237 -11.21 -10.75 32.03
C PRO A 237 -12.32 -10.30 32.99
N ASP A 238 -13.44 -11.02 32.98
CA ASP A 238 -14.61 -10.79 33.84
C ASP A 238 -15.48 -9.55 33.54
N LYS A 239 -15.22 -8.81 32.45
CA LYS A 239 -16.13 -7.74 31.99
C LYS A 239 -16.87 -8.14 30.72
N LYS A 240 -18.16 -7.83 30.65
CA LYS A 240 -18.89 -7.94 29.37
C LYS A 240 -18.24 -6.99 28.36
N ASN A 241 -17.99 -7.51 27.15
CA ASN A 241 -17.49 -6.71 26.05
C ASN A 241 -18.65 -5.91 25.47
N ASP A 242 -18.77 -4.65 25.87
CA ASP A 242 -19.82 -3.75 25.38
C ASP A 242 -19.32 -2.83 24.25
N ALA A 243 -18.07 -2.97 23.82
CA ALA A 243 -17.47 -2.11 22.81
C ALA A 243 -17.69 -2.65 21.39
N ASP A 244 -18.16 -1.78 20.50
CA ASP A 244 -18.33 -2.05 19.08
C ASP A 244 -16.96 -2.35 18.42
N GLY A 245 -16.94 -3.25 17.43
CA GLY A 245 -15.80 -3.39 16.52
C GLY A 245 -15.67 -2.15 15.66
N VAL A 246 -14.45 -1.73 15.32
CA VAL A 246 -14.22 -0.51 14.54
C VAL A 246 -13.23 -0.76 13.41
N VAL A 247 -13.67 -0.46 12.18
CA VAL A 247 -12.77 -0.34 11.03
C VAL A 247 -12.54 1.14 10.75
N ARG A 248 -11.27 1.54 10.66
CA ARG A 248 -10.83 2.91 10.38
C ARG A 248 -10.22 2.97 8.99
N PHE A 249 -10.67 3.93 8.20
CA PHE A 249 -10.10 4.24 6.89
C PHE A 249 -9.50 5.63 6.96
N TYR A 250 -8.22 5.73 6.66
CA TYR A 250 -7.51 6.98 6.78
C TYR A 250 -7.24 7.54 5.41
N CYS A 251 -7.76 8.73 5.18
CA CYS A 251 -7.52 9.51 3.98
C CYS A 251 -6.64 10.69 4.38
N ARG A 252 -5.87 11.25 3.45
CA ARG A 252 -5.07 12.43 3.80
C ARG A 252 -5.99 13.61 4.14
N ASP A 253 -5.53 14.52 4.97
CA ASP A 253 -6.30 15.69 5.40
C ASP A 253 -6.35 16.81 4.33
N ASN A 254 -5.45 16.76 3.35
CA ASN A 254 -5.28 17.78 2.31
C ASN A 254 -6.13 17.59 1.06
N ILE A 255 -7.10 16.65 1.08
CA ILE A 255 -8.02 16.43 -0.05
C ILE A 255 -9.26 17.34 0.07
N PRO A 256 -9.76 17.90 -1.05
CA PRO A 256 -10.97 18.71 -1.06
C PRO A 256 -12.17 17.98 -0.43
N THR A 257 -13.05 18.71 0.24
CA THR A 257 -14.25 18.14 0.89
C THR A 257 -15.11 17.32 -0.05
N SER A 258 -15.23 17.72 -1.32
CA SER A 258 -15.97 16.97 -2.34
C SER A 258 -15.36 15.58 -2.63
N GLN A 259 -14.03 15.45 -2.59
CA GLN A 259 -13.34 14.17 -2.72
C GLN A 259 -13.52 13.32 -1.46
N LEU A 260 -13.48 13.94 -0.28
CA LEU A 260 -13.81 13.24 0.97
C LEU A 260 -15.23 12.67 0.93
N GLU A 261 -16.23 13.48 0.56
CA GLU A 261 -17.60 13.01 0.37
C GLU A 261 -17.69 11.83 -0.58
N GLN A 262 -16.99 11.89 -1.71
CA GLN A 262 -16.95 10.82 -2.68
C GLN A 262 -16.30 9.56 -2.12
N CYS A 263 -15.22 9.69 -1.34
CA CYS A 263 -14.59 8.59 -0.61
C CYS A 263 -15.58 7.94 0.36
N GLY A 264 -16.29 8.74 1.16
CA GLY A 264 -17.31 8.24 2.09
C GLY A 264 -18.44 7.48 1.39
N LYS A 265 -18.93 8.00 0.24
CA LYS A 265 -19.91 7.31 -0.61
C LYS A 265 -19.36 5.98 -1.16
N ASN A 266 -18.12 5.98 -1.64
CA ASN A 266 -17.46 4.79 -2.15
C ASN A 266 -17.35 3.71 -1.06
N LEU A 267 -16.95 4.09 0.16
CA LEU A 267 -16.87 3.20 1.31
C LEU A 267 -18.23 2.58 1.65
N ILE A 268 -19.30 3.39 1.73
CA ILE A 268 -20.66 2.89 2.00
C ILE A 268 -21.09 1.88 0.92
N ASN A 269 -20.91 2.24 -0.36
CA ASN A 269 -21.36 1.43 -1.47
C ASN A 269 -20.59 0.11 -1.58
N LYS A 270 -19.25 0.16 -1.52
CA LYS A 270 -18.39 -1.02 -1.73
C LYS A 270 -18.44 -2.00 -0.57
N LEU A 271 -18.64 -1.51 0.65
CA LEU A 271 -18.74 -2.36 1.85
C LEU A 271 -20.18 -2.70 2.23
N ASN A 272 -21.16 -2.23 1.45
CA ASN A 272 -22.58 -2.33 1.78
C ASN A 272 -22.87 -1.94 3.25
N TYR A 273 -22.17 -0.89 3.73
CA TYR A 273 -22.15 -0.56 5.14
C TYR A 273 -23.46 0.14 5.55
N SER A 274 -24.10 -0.40 6.58
CA SER A 274 -25.22 0.25 7.25
C SER A 274 -24.74 0.97 8.50
N ALA A 275 -24.70 2.30 8.46
CA ALA A 275 -24.26 3.09 9.58
C ALA A 275 -25.24 2.95 10.76
N LYS A 276 -24.72 2.58 11.94
CA LYS A 276 -25.46 2.53 13.22
C LYS A 276 -26.22 3.84 13.51
N PHE A 277 -25.65 4.97 13.12
CA PHE A 277 -26.18 6.32 13.37
C PHE A 277 -26.75 6.99 12.10
N GLY A 278 -27.08 6.21 11.06
CA GLY A 278 -27.63 6.72 9.79
C GLY A 278 -26.65 7.49 8.90
N SER A 279 -25.47 7.84 9.41
CA SER A 279 -24.40 8.51 8.64
C SER A 279 -23.02 7.94 8.95
N LEU A 280 -22.17 7.91 7.93
CA LEU A 280 -20.73 7.69 8.06
C LEU A 280 -20.07 9.07 8.18
N CYS A 281 -19.24 9.26 9.21
CA CYS A 281 -18.57 10.53 9.47
C CYS A 281 -17.06 10.43 9.22
N CYS A 282 -16.50 11.49 8.65
CA CYS A 282 -15.06 11.71 8.54
C CYS A 282 -14.60 12.69 9.61
N TYR A 283 -13.50 12.37 10.28
CA TYR A 283 -12.96 13.15 11.39
C TYR A 283 -11.51 13.54 11.13
N SER A 284 -11.08 14.72 11.56
CA SER A 284 -9.67 15.08 11.67
C SER A 284 -9.35 15.46 13.12
N TYR A 285 -8.11 15.22 13.53
CA TYR A 285 -7.59 15.67 14.81
C TYR A 285 -6.87 16.99 14.61
N GLN A 286 -7.37 18.04 15.25
CA GLN A 286 -6.72 19.35 15.25
C GLN A 286 -6.12 19.61 16.62
N ALA A 287 -4.87 20.06 16.64
CA ALA A 287 -4.23 20.54 17.86
C ALA A 287 -4.79 21.92 18.21
N PHE A 288 -5.51 22.02 19.32
CA PHE A 288 -6.03 23.27 19.86
C PHE A 288 -5.58 23.41 21.31
N LEU A 289 -4.75 24.42 21.61
CA LEU A 289 -4.30 24.75 22.97
C LEU A 289 -3.80 23.52 23.76
N ASN A 290 -2.86 22.76 23.20
CA ASN A 290 -2.30 21.53 23.78
C ASN A 290 -3.28 20.36 23.95
N ARG A 291 -4.48 20.42 23.36
CA ARG A 291 -5.43 19.29 23.31
C ARG A 291 -5.72 18.89 21.86
N ARG A 292 -5.88 17.59 21.63
CA ARG A 292 -6.37 17.07 20.34
C ARG A 292 -7.89 17.11 20.35
N VAL A 293 -8.48 17.97 19.53
CA VAL A 293 -9.93 18.05 19.33
C VAL A 293 -10.28 17.31 18.06
N ARG A 294 -11.33 16.48 18.14
CA ARG A 294 -11.86 15.75 16.99
C ARG A 294 -12.91 16.59 16.29
N VAL A 295 -12.62 16.99 15.06
CA VAL A 295 -13.50 17.81 14.23
C VAL A 295 -14.13 16.94 13.15
N VAL A 296 -15.45 17.04 12.96
CA VAL A 296 -16.13 16.36 11.85
C VAL A 296 -15.89 17.18 10.58
N LEU A 297 -15.21 16.59 9.59
CA LEU A 297 -14.97 17.24 8.31
C LEU A 297 -16.13 17.05 7.34
N CYS A 298 -16.75 15.87 7.36
CA CYS A 298 -17.78 15.49 6.39
C CYS A 298 -18.70 14.40 6.98
N ARG A 299 -19.96 14.38 6.54
CA ARG A 299 -20.93 13.31 6.82
C ARG A 299 -21.55 12.82 5.52
N VAL A 300 -21.61 11.50 5.35
CA VAL A 300 -22.30 10.86 4.24
C VAL A 300 -23.47 10.07 4.79
N LEU A 301 -24.69 10.48 4.42
CA LEU A 301 -25.91 9.73 4.71
C LEU A 301 -26.01 8.54 3.77
N ARG A 302 -26.49 7.41 4.26
CA ARG A 302 -26.94 6.34 3.36
C ARG A 302 -28.18 6.88 2.65
N SER A 303 -28.09 7.10 1.34
CA SER A 303 -29.29 7.32 0.53
C SER A 303 -30.20 6.12 0.77
N SER A 304 -31.43 6.37 1.20
CA SER A 304 -32.47 5.36 1.27
C SER A 304 -32.66 4.83 -0.15
N VAL A 305 -31.93 3.78 -0.50
CA VAL A 305 -32.20 3.02 -1.71
C VAL A 305 -33.58 2.44 -1.46
N SER A 306 -34.60 3.03 -2.10
CA SER A 306 -35.91 2.41 -2.17
C SER A 306 -35.68 1.10 -2.91
N PHE A 307 -35.70 -0.03 -2.20
CA PHE A 307 -35.84 -1.31 -2.86
C PHE A 307 -37.18 -1.25 -3.59
N LYS A 308 -37.11 -1.10 -4.92
CA LYS A 308 -38.23 -1.36 -5.81
C LYS A 308 -38.25 -2.83 -6.14
#